data_AF-A0A0B6YHD9-F1
#
_entry.id   AF-A0A0B6YHD9-F1
#
_cell.length_a   1.000
_cell.length_b   1.000
_cell.length_c   1.000
_cell.angle_alpha   90.00
_cell.angle_beta   90.00
_cell.angle_gamma   90.00
#
_symmetry.space_group_name_H-M   'P 1'
#
loop_
_entity.id
_entity.type
_entity.pdbx_description
1 polymer ?
#
loop_
_entity_poly.entity_id
_entity_poly.type
_entity_poly.pdbx_seq_one_letter_code
_entity_poly.pdbx_strand_id
1 'polypeptide(L)'
;YVPVCTVLENAIPPCRSLCNEARTGCEGLMNKFGFEWPETLKCDQFPPSGLCVGENTTDTAEPTHKPGDTNEGVITRPSWGIPNWGISPDIPSYDNVQP
;
A
#
# COMPACT_ATOMS: atom_id res chain seq x y z
N TYR A 1 0.51 -14.47 -0.33
CA TYR A 1 0.00 -13.77 0.86
C TYR A 1 0.82 -14.22 2.06
N VAL A 2 1.29 -13.30 2.91
CA VAL A 2 2.17 -13.59 4.07
C VAL A 2 1.79 -12.65 5.22
N PRO A 3 1.00 -13.10 6.22
CA PRO A 3 0.61 -12.26 7.36
C PRO A 3 1.80 -12.02 8.30
N VAL A 4 1.70 -11.01 9.16
CA VAL A 4 2.68 -10.75 10.21
C VAL A 4 2.67 -11.89 11.25
N CYS A 5 3.85 -12.31 11.68
CA CYS A 5 4.01 -13.27 12.77
C CYS A 5 3.73 -12.59 14.11
N THR A 6 2.81 -13.14 14.89
CA THR A 6 2.49 -12.66 16.24
C THR A 6 2.52 -13.80 17.24
N VAL A 7 2.27 -13.52 18.52
CA VAL A 7 2.17 -14.54 19.56
C VAL A 7 0.86 -15.35 19.51
N LEU A 8 -0.07 -14.99 18.62
CA LEU A 8 -1.31 -15.74 18.43
C LEU A 8 -1.07 -16.96 17.54
N GLU A 9 -1.84 -18.03 17.77
CA GLU A 9 -1.80 -19.25 16.94
C GLU A 9 -2.34 -19.01 15.52
N ASN A 10 -3.24 -18.04 15.37
CA ASN A 10 -3.88 -17.71 14.10
C ASN A 10 -3.39 -16.35 13.58
N ALA A 11 -3.28 -16.23 12.26
CA ALA A 11 -2.94 -14.97 11.60
C ALA A 11 -4.01 -13.91 11.88
N ILE A 12 -3.56 -12.69 12.22
CA ILE A 12 -4.44 -11.54 12.37
C ILE A 12 -4.84 -11.06 10.96
N PRO A 13 -6.16 -10.97 10.65
CA PRO A 13 -6.61 -10.50 9.34
C PRO A 13 -6.38 -8.99 9.15
N PRO A 14 -6.35 -8.49 7.91
CA PRO A 14 -6.35 -7.05 7.67
C PRO A 14 -7.68 -6.42 8.10
N CYS A 15 -7.65 -5.15 8.48
CA CYS A 15 -8.87 -4.38 8.76
C CYS A 15 -9.65 -4.09 7.47
N ARG A 16 -10.98 -3.98 7.58
CA ARG A 16 -11.85 -3.67 6.43
C ARG A 16 -11.52 -2.32 5.78
N SER A 17 -11.17 -1.31 6.58
CA SER A 17 -10.73 0.02 6.09
C SER A 17 -9.56 -0.10 5.13
N LEU A 18 -8.50 -0.79 5.56
CA LEU A 18 -7.30 -1.05 4.76
C LEU A 18 -7.63 -1.78 3.46
N CYS A 19 -8.51 -2.79 3.50
CA CYS A 19 -8.95 -3.47 2.29
C CYS A 19 -9.65 -2.53 1.31
N ASN A 20 -10.55 -1.67 1.80
CA ASN A 20 -11.28 -0.75 0.95
C ASN A 20 -10.36 0.26 0.27
N GLU A 21 -9.37 0.76 1.01
CA GLU A 21 -8.34 1.66 0.45
C GLU A 21 -7.54 0.96 -0.65
N ALA A 22 -7.06 -0.25 -0.40
CA ALA A 22 -6.33 -1.05 -1.40
C ALA A 22 -7.19 -1.36 -2.64
N ARG A 23 -8.45 -1.76 -2.44
CA ARG A 23 -9.39 -2.01 -3.54
C ARG A 23 -9.61 -0.76 -4.38
N THR A 24 -9.88 0.37 -3.74
CA THR A 24 -10.12 1.66 -4.41
C THR A 24 -8.91 2.07 -5.25
N GLY A 25 -7.69 1.85 -4.76
CA GLY A 25 -6.46 2.20 -5.48
C GLY A 25 -6.10 1.23 -6.61
N CYS A 26 -6.42 -0.06 -6.47
CA CYS A 26 -5.86 -1.11 -7.34
C CYS A 26 -6.86 -1.81 -8.26
N GLU A 27 -8.14 -1.90 -7.89
CA GLU A 27 -9.14 -2.66 -8.65
C GLU A 27 -9.28 -2.16 -10.10
N GLY A 28 -9.28 -0.84 -10.30
CA GLY A 28 -9.33 -0.25 -11.64
C GLY A 28 -8.11 -0.63 -12.51
N LEU A 29 -6.94 -0.81 -11.90
CA LEU A 29 -5.74 -1.28 -12.60
C LEU A 29 -5.86 -2.76 -12.94
N MET A 30 -6.30 -3.58 -11.99
CA MET A 30 -6.51 -5.02 -12.20
C MET A 30 -7.48 -5.27 -13.36
N ASN A 31 -8.62 -4.58 -13.35
CA ASN A 31 -9.66 -4.71 -14.37
C ASN A 31 -9.15 -4.34 -15.78
N LYS A 32 -8.26 -3.35 -15.90
CA LYS A 32 -7.65 -2.98 -17.19
C LYS A 32 -6.84 -4.11 -17.82
N PHE A 33 -6.30 -5.01 -17.01
CA PHE A 33 -5.56 -6.19 -17.46
C PHE A 33 -6.39 -7.48 -17.44
N GLY A 34 -7.71 -7.37 -17.24
CA GLY A 34 -8.63 -8.51 -17.22
C GLY A 34 -8.60 -9.33 -15.94
N PHE A 35 -8.04 -8.77 -14.85
CA PHE A 35 -8.08 -9.38 -13.53
C PHE A 35 -9.15 -8.69 -12.69
N GLU A 36 -10.14 -9.45 -12.22
CA GLU A 36 -11.12 -8.92 -11.28
C GLU A 36 -10.57 -8.94 -9.85
N TRP A 37 -11.17 -8.13 -8.97
CA TRP A 37 -10.88 -8.21 -7.55
C TRP A 37 -11.31 -9.59 -7.01
N PRO A 38 -10.37 -10.43 -6.53
CA PRO A 38 -10.66 -11.83 -6.25
C PRO A 38 -11.54 -11.98 -5.01
N GLU A 39 -12.32 -13.06 -4.98
CA GLU A 39 -13.20 -13.40 -3.86
C GLU A 39 -12.45 -13.45 -2.52
N THR A 40 -11.22 -13.97 -2.49
CA THR A 40 -10.39 -14.07 -1.28
C THR A 40 -9.97 -12.71 -0.70
N LEU A 41 -10.09 -11.63 -1.48
CA LEU A 41 -9.78 -10.27 -1.06
C LEU A 41 -11.04 -9.41 -0.88
N LYS A 42 -12.25 -9.96 -1.00
CA LYS A 42 -13.47 -9.18 -0.75
C LYS A 42 -13.51 -8.63 0.67
N CYS A 43 -13.67 -7.31 0.77
CA CYS A 43 -13.55 -6.59 2.04
C CYS A 43 -14.60 -6.96 3.09
N ASP A 44 -15.72 -7.56 2.67
CA ASP A 44 -16.78 -8.01 3.58
C ASP A 44 -16.33 -9.16 4.50
N GLN A 45 -15.30 -9.91 4.09
CA GLN A 45 -14.70 -10.98 4.90
C GLN A 45 -13.82 -10.44 6.03
N PHE A 46 -13.41 -9.17 5.95
CA PHE A 46 -12.55 -8.56 6.94
C PHE A 46 -13.37 -7.82 8.01
N PRO A 47 -12.91 -7.85 9.28
CA PRO A 47 -13.63 -7.22 10.37
C PRO A 47 -13.67 -5.70 10.22
N PRO A 48 -14.83 -5.05 10.48
CA PRO A 48 -14.93 -3.59 10.47
C PRO A 48 -14.29 -2.93 11.70
N SER A 49 -14.20 -3.66 12.82
CA SER A 49 -13.62 -3.24 14.09
C SER A 49 -13.12 -4.46 14.89
N GLY A 50 -12.28 -4.23 15.89
CA GLY A 50 -11.64 -5.29 16.70
C GLY A 50 -10.17 -5.49 16.35
N LEU A 51 -9.60 -6.64 16.73
CA LEU A 51 -8.19 -6.96 16.46
C LEU A 51 -7.98 -7.27 14.97
N CYS A 52 -7.38 -6.33 14.24
CA CYS A 52 -7.02 -6.47 12.84
C CYS A 52 -5.77 -5.62 12.50
N VAL A 53 -5.12 -5.91 11.38
CA VAL A 53 -3.94 -5.16 10.92
C VAL A 53 -4.36 -4.03 9.98
N GLY A 54 -3.93 -2.79 10.27
CA GLY A 54 -4.21 -1.62 9.40
C GLY A 54 -4.99 -0.49 10.06
N GLU A 55 -4.98 -0.39 11.40
CA GLU A 55 -5.55 0.77 12.09
C GLU A 55 -4.74 2.03 11.76
N ASN A 56 -5.42 3.02 11.19
CA ASN A 56 -4.83 4.30 10.83
C ASN A 56 -4.89 5.25 12.05
N THR A 57 -4.05 5.00 13.07
CA THR A 57 -3.85 5.98 14.15
C THR A 57 -2.87 7.07 13.67
N THR A 58 -3.23 7.86 12.66
CA THR A 58 -2.53 9.12 12.36
C THR A 58 -3.01 10.30 13.21
N ASP A 59 -3.93 10.08 14.16
CA ASP A 59 -4.21 11.07 15.20
C ASP A 59 -3.08 11.05 16.25
N THR A 60 -2.08 11.91 16.02
CA THR A 60 -0.87 12.22 16.83
C THR A 60 0.46 11.83 16.16
N ALA A 61 0.58 12.01 14.86
CA ALA A 61 1.81 12.51 14.27
C ALA A 61 1.43 13.31 13.02
N GLU A 62 1.18 14.60 13.21
CA GLU A 62 0.92 15.59 12.17
C GLU A 62 1.90 15.44 10.99
N PRO A 63 1.43 15.14 9.77
CA PRO A 63 2.07 15.56 8.55
C PRO A 63 1.28 16.76 8.03
N THR A 64 1.88 17.94 8.11
CA THR A 64 1.36 19.15 7.45
C THR A 64 1.25 18.90 5.95
N HIS A 65 0.10 18.43 5.47
CA HIS A 65 -0.28 18.53 4.07
C HIS A 65 -1.69 19.11 3.99
N LYS A 66 -1.75 20.42 3.71
CA LYS A 66 -2.99 21.14 3.46
C LYS A 66 -3.61 20.59 2.17
N PRO A 67 -4.88 20.17 2.15
CA PRO A 67 -5.58 19.85 0.92
C PRO A 67 -6.14 21.13 0.31
N GLY A 68 -5.75 21.43 -0.93
CA GLY A 68 -6.37 22.46 -1.74
C GLY A 68 -5.36 23.15 -2.65
N ASP A 69 -5.22 22.64 -3.88
CA ASP A 69 -5.52 23.43 -5.08
C ASP A 69 -5.51 22.50 -6.30
N THR A 70 -6.66 22.44 -6.95
CA THR A 70 -6.92 21.77 -8.22
C THR A 70 -6.37 22.60 -9.37
N ASN A 71 -5.47 22.06 -10.21
CA ASN A 71 -5.57 22.03 -11.69
C ASN A 71 -4.23 21.68 -12.38
N GLU A 72 -4.34 20.76 -13.34
CA GLU A 72 -3.63 20.72 -14.63
C GLU A 72 -2.10 20.93 -14.70
N GLY A 73 -1.40 19.87 -15.12
CA GLY A 73 -0.54 19.97 -16.29
C GLY A 73 0.95 20.27 -16.08
N VAL A 74 1.75 19.34 -16.60
CA VAL A 74 3.17 19.44 -16.97
C VAL A 74 4.17 19.17 -15.84
N ILE A 75 4.64 17.91 -15.77
CA ILE A 75 5.94 17.57 -15.17
C ILE A 75 7.02 18.23 -16.04
N THR A 76 7.36 19.48 -15.76
CA THR A 76 8.61 20.05 -16.24
C THR A 76 9.71 19.63 -15.27
N ARG A 77 10.74 18.96 -15.79
CA ARG A 77 11.95 18.63 -15.03
C ARG A 77 12.58 19.96 -14.55
N PRO A 78 12.72 20.22 -13.24
CA PRO A 78 13.43 21.41 -12.79
C PRO A 78 14.91 21.31 -13.18
N SER A 79 15.44 22.37 -13.78
CA SER A 79 16.81 22.48 -14.29
C SER A 79 17.86 22.72 -13.19
N TRP A 80 17.71 22.07 -12.03
CA TRP A 80 18.74 22.06 -10.99
C TRP A 80 19.38 20.67 -10.99
N GLY A 81 20.68 20.65 -11.31
CA GLY A 81 21.46 19.43 -11.53
C GLY A 81 21.26 18.40 -10.41
N ILE A 82 21.15 17.14 -10.80
CA ILE A 82 21.01 16.01 -9.87
C ILE A 82 22.25 16.02 -8.95
N PRO A 83 22.12 16.25 -7.64
CA PRO A 83 23.21 15.93 -6.73
C PRO A 83 23.38 14.41 -6.78
N ASN A 84 24.59 13.95 -7.07
CA ASN A 84 24.93 12.54 -7.23
C ASN A 84 24.88 11.84 -5.85
N TRP A 85 23.68 11.58 -5.33
CA TRP A 85 23.49 10.54 -4.34
C TRP A 85 23.68 9.23 -5.07
N GLY A 86 24.83 8.60 -4.82
CA GLY A 86 25.24 7.38 -5.50
C GLY A 86 24.12 6.35 -5.48
N ILE A 87 23.92 5.72 -6.64
CA ILE A 87 23.27 4.43 -6.75
C ILE A 87 23.93 3.52 -5.70
N SER A 88 23.21 3.23 -4.62
CA SER A 88 23.64 2.26 -3.63
C SER A 88 23.60 0.88 -4.31
N PRO A 89 24.74 0.18 -4.48
CA PRO A 89 24.79 -1.03 -5.30
C PRO A 89 24.31 -2.31 -4.59
N ASP A 90 23.69 -2.23 -3.41
CA ASP A 90 23.24 -3.42 -2.69
C ASP A 90 21.71 -3.52 -2.64
N ILE A 91 21.10 -3.78 -3.81
CA ILE A 91 19.86 -4.57 -3.83
C ILE A 91 20.28 -6.03 -3.93
N PRO A 92 20.15 -6.85 -2.87
CA PRO A 92 20.36 -8.28 -3.01
C PRO A 92 19.34 -8.84 -4.01
N SER A 93 19.86 -9.43 -5.09
CA SER A 93 19.07 -10.13 -6.09
C SER A 93 18.20 -11.17 -5.40
N TYR A 94 16.89 -11.08 -5.58
CA TYR A 94 15.90 -12.00 -5.02
C TYR A 94 15.88 -13.31 -5.84
N ASP A 95 17.04 -13.95 -6.00
CA ASP A 95 17.22 -15.20 -6.76
C ASP A 95 17.35 -16.41 -5.83
N ASN A 96 16.52 -16.52 -4.77
CA ASN A 96 16.38 -17.77 -4.01
C ASN A 96 15.06 -17.85 -3.20
N VAL A 97 13.93 -17.62 -3.87
CA VAL A 97 12.65 -18.18 -3.41
C VAL A 97 12.42 -19.45 -4.21
N GLN A 98 12.99 -20.57 -3.74
CA GLN A 98 12.67 -21.89 -4.28
C GLN A 98 11.31 -22.38 -3.73
N PRO A 99 10.56 -23.17 -4.52
CA PRO A 99 9.28 -23.76 -4.15
C PRO A 99 9.38 -24.84 -3.07
#